data_AF-A0A4Y7TB60-F1
#
_entry.id   AF-A0A4Y7TB60-F1
#
_cell.length_a   1.000
_cell.length_b   1.000
_cell.length_c   1.000
_cell.angle_alpha   90.00
_cell.angle_beta   90.00
_cell.angle_gamma   90.00
#
_symmetry.space_group_name_H-M   'P 1'
#
loop_
_entity.id
_entity.type
_entity.pdbx_description
1 polymer ?
#
loop_
_entity_poly.entity_id
_entity_poly.type
_entity_poly.pdbx_seq_one_letter_code
_entity_poly.pdbx_strand_id
1 'polypeptide(L)' 'IVSYLGPADLFHLSRVAKGLRRFLMSFSSAMFWRRAAQNEPGLPTCPDDLSEPAYAHLLFSDFCHV' A
#
# COMPACT_ATOMS: atom_id res chain seq x y z
N ILE A 1 -4.04 11.71 -9.02
CA ILE A 1 -4.97 10.58 -9.25
C ILE A 1 -4.70 9.45 -8.25
N VAL A 2 -3.58 8.72 -8.32
CA VAL A 2 -3.27 7.61 -7.38
C VAL A 2 -3.28 7.95 -5.89
N SER A 3 -2.93 9.18 -5.51
CA SER A 3 -2.93 9.64 -4.11
C SER A 3 -4.31 9.96 -3.52
N TYR A 4 -5.37 9.92 -4.35
CA TYR A 4 -6.77 10.08 -3.91
C TYR A 4 -7.47 8.76 -3.67
N LEU A 5 -6.86 7.64 -4.09
CA LEU A 5 -7.41 6.31 -3.89
C LEU A 5 -7.11 5.81 -2.47
N GLY A 6 -8.00 4.97 -1.95
CA GLY A 6 -7.78 4.29 -0.69
C GLY A 6 -6.63 3.28 -0.79
N PRO A 7 -6.10 2.82 0.35
CA PRO A 7 -5.01 1.86 0.37
C PRO A 7 -5.44 0.50 -0.24
N ALA A 8 -6.71 0.12 -0.10
CA ALA A 8 -7.28 -1.08 -0.77
C ALA A 8 -7.26 -0.96 -2.30
N ASP A 9 -7.63 0.19 -2.85
CA ASP A 9 -7.65 0.41 -4.29
C ASP A 9 -6.23 0.46 -4.89
N LEU A 10 -5.28 1.10 -4.19
CA LEU A 10 -3.87 1.06 -4.54
C LEU A 10 -3.33 -0.38 -4.56
N PHE A 11 -3.74 -1.20 -3.60
CA PHE A 11 -3.39 -2.60 -3.58
C PHE A 11 -4.00 -3.37 -4.76
N HIS A 12 -5.30 -3.19 -5.04
CA HIS A 12 -5.94 -3.81 -6.20
C HIS A 12 -5.27 -3.41 -7.51
N LEU A 13 -4.90 -2.13 -7.69
CA LEU A 13 -4.14 -1.65 -8.84
C LEU A 13 -2.77 -2.32 -8.96
N SER A 14 -2.11 -2.57 -7.83
CA SER A 14 -0.85 -3.33 -7.80
C SER A 14 -1.02 -4.77 -8.28
N ARG A 15 -2.20 -5.39 -8.08
CA ARG A 15 -2.51 -6.75 -8.58
C ARG A 15 -2.87 -6.78 -10.06
N VAL A 16 -3.53 -5.73 -10.58
CA VAL A 16 -3.98 -5.67 -11.98
C VAL A 16 -2.82 -5.53 -12.95
N ALA A 17 -1.77 -4.76 -12.62
CA ALA A 17 -0.64 -4.55 -13.52
C ALA A 17 0.71 -4.81 -12.84
N LYS A 18 1.54 -5.69 -13.42
CA LYS A 18 2.91 -5.97 -12.93
C LYS A 18 3.79 -4.71 -12.87
N GLY A 19 3.59 -3.76 -13.79
CA GLY A 19 4.29 -2.46 -13.78
C GLY A 19 3.88 -1.60 -12.59
N LEU A 20 2.58 -1.52 -12.31
CA LEU A 20 2.07 -0.84 -11.11
C LEU A 20 2.52 -1.53 -9.84
N ARG A 21 2.57 -2.88 -9.80
CA ARG A 21 3.14 -3.61 -8.66
C ARG A 21 4.55 -3.15 -8.34
N ARG A 22 5.43 -3.12 -9.36
CA ARG A 22 6.83 -2.72 -9.18
C ARG A 22 6.96 -1.25 -8.78
N PHE A 23 6.10 -0.38 -9.32
CA PHE A 23 6.09 1.04 -8.98
C PHE A 23 5.55 1.30 -7.56
N LEU A 24 4.43 0.68 -7.19
CA LEU A 24 3.73 0.87 -5.92
C LEU A 24 4.38 0.13 -4.75
N MET A 25 5.10 -0.96 -5.01
CA MET A 25 5.91 -1.66 -3.99
C MET A 25 7.34 -1.13 -3.89
N SER A 26 7.67 -0.04 -4.57
CA SER A 26 8.97 0.63 -4.44
C SER A 26 9.03 1.48 -3.16
N PHE A 27 10.23 1.76 -2.67
CA PHE A 27 10.40 2.74 -1.59
C PHE A 27 9.89 4.14 -1.98
N SER A 28 10.04 4.50 -3.26
CA SER A 28 9.61 5.79 -3.82
C SER A 28 8.10 6.04 -3.71
N SER A 29 7.30 4.98 -3.65
CA SER A 29 5.84 5.05 -3.58
C SER A 29 5.30 5.06 -2.15
N ALA A 30 6.16 4.98 -1.12
CA ALA A 30 5.73 5.06 0.27
C ALA A 30 4.94 6.33 0.58
N MET A 31 5.23 7.45 -0.10
CA MET A 31 4.47 8.69 0.04
C MET A 31 3.01 8.55 -0.42
N PHE A 32 2.75 7.74 -1.45
CA PHE A 32 1.38 7.51 -1.93
C PHE A 32 0.59 6.68 -0.93
N TRP A 33 1.22 5.68 -0.32
CA TRP A 33 0.61 4.85 0.73
C TRP A 33 0.26 5.65 1.98
N ARG A 34 1.16 6.52 2.46
CA ARG A 34 0.85 7.43 3.58
C ARG A 34 -0.34 8.31 3.31
N ARG A 35 -0.42 8.90 2.11
CA ARG A 35 -1.57 9.73 1.72
C ARG A 35 -2.85 8.91 1.62
N ALA A 36 -2.77 7.70 1.09
CA ALA A 36 -3.93 6.81 1.01
C ALA A 36 -4.42 6.37 2.40
N ALA A 37 -3.51 6.05 3.32
CA ALA A 37 -3.84 5.72 4.70
C ALA A 37 -4.51 6.90 5.43
N GLN A 38 -4.09 8.15 5.17
CA GLN A 38 -4.76 9.34 5.70
C GLN A 38 -6.21 9.51 5.22
N ASN A 39 -6.57 8.94 4.07
CA ASN A 39 -7.95 8.98 3.57
C ASN A 39 -8.86 7.95 4.28
N GLU A 40 -8.29 6.98 5.01
CA GLU A 40 -9.01 5.90 5.69
C GLU A 40 -8.70 5.95 7.21
N PRO A 41 -9.48 6.71 8.01
CA PRO A 41 -9.20 6.93 9.44
C PRO A 41 -9.33 5.69 10.35
N GLY A 42 -9.55 4.50 9.78
CA GLY A 42 -9.58 3.22 10.48
C GLY A 42 -8.35 2.34 10.28
N LEU A 43 -7.40 2.75 9.43
CA LEU A 43 -6.22 1.95 9.15
C LEU A 43 -5.22 2.05 10.32
N PRO A 44 -4.71 0.93 10.83
CA PRO A 44 -3.64 0.97 11.82
C PRO A 44 -2.41 1.69 11.23
N THR A 45 -1.75 2.50 12.06
CA THR A 45 -0.50 3.17 11.68
C THR A 45 0.57 2.14 11.35
N CYS A 46 1.31 2.37 10.26
CA CYS A 46 2.45 1.54 9.90
C CYS A 46 3.43 1.46 11.08
N PRO A 47 3.81 0.26 11.53
CA PRO A 47 4.86 0.09 12.53
C PRO A 47 6.22 0.50 11.94
N ASP A 48 7.12 1.02 12.79
CA ASP A 48 8.42 1.55 12.36
C ASP A 48 9.35 0.49 11.73
N ASP A 49 9.10 -0.79 11.98
CA ASP A 49 9.82 -1.91 11.39
C ASP A 49 9.46 -2.16 9.91
N LEU A 50 8.37 -1.57 9.41
CA LEU A 50 7.83 -1.85 8.07
C LEU A 50 7.75 -0.59 7.22
N SER A 51 8.12 -0.74 5.95
CA SER A 51 7.83 0.27 4.94
C SER A 51 6.33 0.28 4.63
N GLU A 52 5.73 1.45 4.47
CA GLU A 52 4.33 1.65 4.05
C GLU A 52 3.85 0.71 2.92
N PRO A 53 4.59 0.53 1.80
CA PRO A 53 4.20 -0.43 0.77
C PRO A 53 4.22 -1.89 1.24
N ALA A 54 5.18 -2.26 2.09
CA ALA A 54 5.26 -3.61 2.66
C ALA A 54 4.14 -3.85 3.69
N TYR A 55 3.83 -2.84 4.49
CA TYR A 55 2.72 -2.86 5.42
C TYR A 55 1.37 -2.98 4.71
N ALA A 56 1.16 -2.19 3.66
CA ALA A 56 -0.04 -2.31 2.85
C ALA A 56 -0.11 -3.64 2.10
N HIS A 57 1.03 -4.17 1.65
CA HIS A 57 1.08 -5.53 1.15
C HIS A 57 0.60 -6.50 2.23
N LEU A 58 1.07 -6.43 3.48
CA LEU A 58 0.59 -7.31 4.56
C LEU A 58 -0.89 -7.13 4.90
N LEU A 59 -1.40 -5.90 4.89
CA LEU A 59 -2.80 -5.61 5.20
C LEU A 59 -3.79 -6.18 4.18
N PHE A 60 -3.44 -6.11 2.89
CA PHE A 60 -4.35 -6.46 1.80
C PHE A 60 -3.95 -7.75 1.05
N SER A 61 -2.78 -8.32 1.34
CA SER A 61 -2.34 -9.61 0.81
C SER A 61 -3.03 -10.74 1.57
N ASP A 62 -3.68 -11.63 0.82
CA ASP A 62 -4.16 -12.93 1.31
C ASP A 62 -3.02 -13.94 1.58
N PHE A 63 -1.76 -13.59 1.32
CA PHE A 63 -0.62 -14.48 1.59
C PHE A 63 -0.11 -14.31 3.01
N CYS A 64 -0.13 -15.40 3.78
CA CYS A 64 0.65 -15.53 5.01
C CYS A 64 2.15 -15.46 4.67
N HIS A 65 2.87 -14.52 5.30
CA HIS A 65 4.31 -14.59 5.44
C HIS A 65 4.60 -15.52 6.64
N VAL A 66 5.23 -16.66 6.39
CA VAL A 66 5.68 -17.62 7.43
C VAL A 66 7.11 -17.31 7.81
#